data_AF-A0A8J7RM00-F1
#
_entry.id   AF-A0A8J7RM00-F1
#
_cell.length_a   1.000
_cell.length_b   1.000
_cell.length_c   1.000
_cell.angle_alpha   90.00
_cell.angle_beta   90.00
_cell.angle_gamma   90.00
#
_symmetry.space_group_name_H-M   'P 1'
#
loop_
_entity.id
_entity.type
_entity.pdbx_description
1 polymer ?
#
loop_
_entity_poly.entity_id
_entity_poly.type
_entity_poly.pdbx_seq_one_letter_code
_entity_poly.pdbx_strand_id
1 'polypeptide(L)'
;MQLIHKYAKAMDANEEGVAVLLNTLEKNKATVIWVSDDGETLAEITYQGIENDLIGRFDTFTFSPEYSRAWFLNQQYGEIYSADWPL
;
A
#
# COMPACT_ATOMS: atom_id res chain seq x y z
N MET A 1 6.74 -19.43 -14.69
CA MET A 1 6.34 -19.60 -13.28
C MET A 1 5.41 -18.45 -12.95
N GLN A 2 4.10 -18.68 -12.90
CA GLN A 2 3.15 -17.57 -12.81
C GLN A 2 2.02 -17.94 -11.84
N LEU A 3 2.12 -17.39 -10.64
CA LEU A 3 1.02 -17.09 -9.74
C LEU A 3 1.46 -15.87 -8.90
N ILE A 4 1.44 -14.68 -9.51
CA ILE A 4 1.55 -13.41 -8.78
C ILE A 4 0.16 -13.16 -8.22
N HIS A 5 -0.16 -13.71 -7.04
CA HIS A 5 -1.41 -13.37 -6.38
C HIS A 5 -1.28 -11.95 -5.81
N LYS A 6 -1.68 -10.96 -6.61
CA LYS A 6 -2.03 -9.61 -6.13
C LYS A 6 -3.48 -9.70 -5.67
N TYR A 7 -3.72 -9.65 -4.36
CA TYR A 7 -5.08 -9.48 -3.84
C TYR A 7 -5.14 -8.33 -2.86
N ALA A 8 -6.29 -7.65 -2.82
CA ALA A 8 -6.53 -6.55 -1.90
C ALA A 8 -6.46 -7.05 -0.46
N LYS A 9 -5.65 -6.39 0.37
CA LYS A 9 -5.45 -6.73 1.78
C LYS A 9 -6.07 -5.70 2.71
N ALA A 10 -5.95 -4.42 2.38
CA ALA A 10 -6.56 -3.31 3.09
C ALA A 10 -6.89 -2.18 2.12
N MET A 11 -7.73 -1.26 2.56
CA MET A 11 -8.04 -0.05 1.82
C MET A 11 -8.14 1.13 2.76
N ASP A 12 -7.81 2.30 2.23
CA ASP A 12 -8.07 3.59 2.85
C ASP A 12 -8.60 4.53 1.77
N ALA A 13 -9.49 5.44 2.12
CA ALA A 13 -10.24 6.24 1.16
C ALA A 13 -10.43 7.68 1.64
N ASN A 14 -10.48 8.59 0.69
CA ASN A 14 -10.80 10.00 0.92
C ASN A 14 -11.80 10.48 -0.15
N GLU A 15 -11.97 11.80 -0.26
CA GLU A 15 -12.84 12.42 -1.26
C GLU A 15 -12.29 12.36 -2.70
N GLU A 16 -10.98 12.15 -2.87
CA GLU A 16 -10.30 12.08 -4.16
C GLU A 16 -10.21 10.65 -4.73
N GLY A 17 -10.44 9.62 -3.89
CA GLY A 17 -10.41 8.24 -4.32
C GLY A 17 -10.15 7.20 -3.23
N VAL A 18 -9.74 6.02 -3.68
CA VAL A 18 -9.51 4.83 -2.84
C VAL A 18 -8.11 4.29 -3.10
N ALA A 19 -7.33 4.17 -2.04
CA ALA A 19 -6.07 3.45 -2.02
C ALA A 19 -6.31 2.01 -1.55
N VAL A 20 -5.74 1.03 -2.25
CA VAL A 20 -5.87 -0.40 -1.96
C VAL A 20 -4.49 -1.01 -1.80
N LEU A 21 -4.15 -1.43 -0.60
CA LEU A 21 -2.93 -2.19 -0.32
C LEU A 21 -3.06 -3.59 -0.90
N LEU A 22 -2.09 -3.97 -1.73
CA LEU A 22 -1.98 -5.31 -2.29
C LEU A 22 -1.07 -6.18 -1.45
N ASN A 23 -1.50 -7.41 -1.21
CA ASN A 23 -0.57 -8.47 -0.85
C ASN A 23 0.19 -8.89 -2.12
N THR A 24 1.52 -8.85 -2.08
CA THR A 24 2.37 -9.30 -3.19
C THR A 24 3.29 -10.41 -2.70
N LEU A 25 3.70 -11.31 -3.58
CA LEU A 25 4.73 -12.32 -3.29
C LEU A 25 6.15 -11.77 -3.42
N GLU A 26 6.31 -10.47 -3.65
CA GLU A 26 7.60 -9.82 -3.78
C GLU A 26 8.10 -9.36 -2.42
N LYS A 27 9.36 -9.70 -2.11
CA LYS A 27 10.03 -9.21 -0.91
C LYS A 27 10.29 -7.70 -1.02
N ASN A 28 10.32 -7.01 0.11
CA ASN A 28 10.71 -5.60 0.24
C ASN A 28 9.85 -4.58 -0.54
N LYS A 29 8.57 -4.89 -0.81
CA LYS A 29 7.69 -3.98 -1.55
C LYS A 29 6.32 -3.88 -0.90
N ALA A 30 5.98 -2.69 -0.43
CA ALA A 30 4.57 -2.32 -0.24
C ALA A 30 4.03 -1.82 -1.58
N THR A 31 2.93 -2.41 -2.04
CA THR A 31 2.28 -1.99 -3.29
C THR A 31 0.86 -1.55 -2.98
N VAL A 32 0.53 -0.33 -3.41
CA VAL A 32 -0.80 0.26 -3.27
C VAL A 32 -1.32 0.58 -4.67
N ILE A 33 -2.59 0.25 -4.93
CA ILE A 33 -3.31 0.72 -6.11
C ILE A 33 -4.16 1.91 -5.69
N TRP A 34 -3.99 3.04 -6.36
CA TRP A 34 -4.88 4.18 -6.26
C TRP A 34 -5.93 4.11 -7.37
N VAL A 35 -7.19 4.31 -7.01
CA VAL A 35 -8.31 4.51 -7.92
C VAL A 35 -8.90 5.88 -7.60
N SER A 36 -8.94 6.81 -8.56
CA SER A 36 -9.63 8.08 -8.36
C SER A 36 -11.13 7.90 -8.14
N ASP A 37 -11.78 8.90 -7.55
CA ASP A 37 -13.21 8.94 -7.28
C ASP A 37 -14.07 8.78 -8.55
N ASP A 38 -13.63 9.35 -9.68
CA ASP A 38 -14.24 9.18 -11.00
C ASP A 38 -13.98 7.80 -11.64
N GLY A 39 -13.07 7.01 -11.07
CA GLY A 39 -12.65 5.70 -11.57
C GLY A 39 -11.83 5.75 -12.87
N GLU A 40 -11.48 6.93 -13.38
CA GLU A 40 -10.73 7.08 -14.64
C GLU A 40 -9.22 6.95 -14.43
N THR A 41 -8.71 7.31 -13.25
CA THR A 41 -7.29 7.21 -12.91
C THR A 41 -7.00 5.98 -12.07
N LEU A 42 -6.10 5.15 -12.56
CA LEU A 42 -5.54 4.00 -11.86
C LEU A 42 -4.02 4.14 -11.79
N ALA A 43 -3.46 4.18 -10.58
CA ALA A 43 -2.01 4.24 -10.39
C ALA A 43 -1.52 3.10 -9.49
N GLU A 44 -0.44 2.42 -9.89
CA GLU A 44 0.28 1.46 -9.04
C GLU A 44 1.46 2.16 -8.38
N ILE A 45 1.40 2.28 -7.06
CA ILE A 45 2.44 2.89 -6.23
C ILE A 45 3.20 1.76 -5.54
N THR A 46 4.51 1.65 -5.80
CA THR A 46 5.37 0.68 -5.14
C THR A 46 6.44 1.36 -4.32
N TYR A 47 6.41 1.16 -3.01
CA TYR A 47 7.36 1.72 -2.06
C TYR A 47 8.60 0.83 -1.96
N GLN A 48 9.71 1.25 -2.58
CA GLN A 48 10.99 0.54 -2.56
C GLN A 48 11.80 0.78 -1.27
N GLY A 49 11.56 1.91 -0.58
CA GLY A 49 12.30 2.31 0.62
C GLY A 49 11.82 1.66 1.92
N ILE A 50 10.76 0.84 1.85
CA ILE A 50 10.29 0.06 2.98
C ILE A 50 10.88 -1.35 2.86
N GLU A 51 12.17 -1.46 3.21
CA GLU A 51 12.89 -2.73 3.18
C GLU A 51 12.31 -3.69 4.22
N ASN A 52 11.87 -4.85 3.75
CA ASN A 52 11.33 -5.91 4.57
C ASN A 52 11.49 -7.27 3.88
N ASP A 53 12.29 -8.15 4.47
CA ASP A 53 12.66 -9.46 3.94
C ASP A 53 11.48 -10.44 3.87
N LEU A 54 10.34 -10.08 4.46
CA LEU A 54 9.10 -10.85 4.51
C LEU A 54 8.07 -10.38 3.48
N ILE A 55 7.51 -11.38 2.80
CA ILE A 55 6.44 -11.24 1.82
C ILE A 55 5.11 -10.90 2.52
N GLY A 56 4.37 -9.91 2.03
CA GLY A 56 2.98 -9.69 2.42
C GLY A 56 2.73 -9.19 3.84
N ARG A 57 3.71 -8.53 4.46
CA ARG A 57 3.75 -8.23 5.90
C ARG A 57 2.82 -7.11 6.37
N PHE A 58 2.39 -6.20 5.51
CA PHE A 58 1.53 -5.09 5.94
C PHE A 58 0.10 -5.51 6.05
N ASP A 59 -0.47 -5.47 7.25
CA ASP A 59 -1.83 -5.92 7.52
C ASP A 59 -2.86 -4.84 7.19
N THR A 60 -2.46 -3.59 7.41
CA THR A 60 -3.24 -2.42 7.05
C THR A 60 -2.30 -1.27 6.74
N PHE A 61 -2.86 -0.20 6.21
CA PHE A 61 -2.19 1.07 5.99
C PHE A 61 -3.19 2.22 6.12
N THR A 62 -2.68 3.42 6.22
CA THR A 62 -3.46 4.66 6.10
C THR A 62 -2.57 5.77 5.55
N PHE A 63 -3.15 6.75 4.87
CA PHE A 63 -2.43 7.94 4.44
C PHE A 63 -2.82 9.17 5.26
N SER A 64 -1.93 10.16 5.32
CA SER A 64 -2.14 11.36 6.10
C SER A 64 -3.27 12.21 5.52
N PRO A 65 -4.04 12.92 6.37
CA PRO A 65 -5.10 13.80 5.88
C PRO A 65 -4.62 14.84 4.87
N GLU A 66 -3.36 15.26 4.98
CA GLU A 66 -2.71 16.20 4.06
C GLU A 66 -2.02 15.53 2.86
N TYR A 67 -2.19 14.22 2.68
CA TYR A 67 -1.70 13.43 1.55
C TYR A 67 -0.19 13.51 1.33
N SER A 68 0.57 13.71 2.42
CA SER A 68 2.03 13.80 2.37
C SER A 68 2.71 12.48 2.65
N ARG A 69 2.02 11.54 3.32
CA ARG A 69 2.62 10.34 3.90
C ARG A 69 1.65 9.17 3.94
N ALA A 70 2.16 7.96 3.73
CA ALA A 70 1.50 6.72 4.06
C ALA A 70 2.19 6.03 5.24
N TRP A 71 1.39 5.40 6.10
CA TRP A 71 1.85 4.52 7.18
C TRP A 71 1.36 3.11 6.98
N PHE A 72 2.23 2.14 7.21
CA PHE A 72 1.97 0.72 7.05
C PHE A 72 2.19 0.01 8.38
N LEU A 73 1.20 -0.77 8.80
CA LEU A 73 1.26 -1.53 10.04
C LEU A 73 1.62 -2.99 9.74
N ASN A 74 2.62 -3.49 10.44
CA ASN A 74 2.91 -4.90 10.56
C ASN A 74 2.53 -5.35 11.98
N GLN A 75 1.38 -6.01 12.11
CA GLN A 75 0.82 -6.38 13.41
C GLN A 75 1.61 -7.49 14.09
N GLN A 76 2.21 -8.40 13.30
CA GLN A 76 2.95 -9.53 13.85
C GLN A 76 4.09 -9.10 14.77
N TYR A 77 4.70 -7.95 14.50
CA TYR A 77 5.84 -7.43 15.28
C TYR A 77 5.56 -6.08 15.94
N GLY A 78 4.36 -5.50 15.76
CA GLY A 78 4.01 -4.19 16.32
C GLY A 78 4.80 -3.04 15.72
N GLU A 79 5.16 -3.14 14.43
CA GLU A 79 6.00 -2.15 13.75
C GLU A 79 5.17 -1.28 12.81
N ILE A 80 5.47 0.02 12.78
CA ILE A 80 4.89 0.97 11.83
C ILE A 80 6.01 1.49 10.95
N TYR A 81 5.77 1.45 9.64
CA TYR A 81 6.64 1.99 8.61
C TYR A 81 5.96 3.17 7.96
N SER A 82 6.73 4.10 7.40
CA SER A 82 6.19 5.23 6.68
C SER A 82 6.96 5.52 5.41
N ALA A 83 6.27 6.06 4.41
CA ALA A 83 6.87 6.59 3.20
C ALA A 83 6.05 7.79 2.71
N ASP A 84 6.67 8.66 1.91
CA ASP A 84 5.97 9.82 1.36
C ASP A 84 4.90 9.37 0.37
N TRP A 85 3.71 9.94 0.46
CA TRP A 85 2.62 9.65 -0.48
C TRP A 85 2.90 10.40 -1.80
N PRO A 86 2.89 9.71 -2.96
CA PRO A 86 3.42 10.28 -4.19
C PRO A 86 2.40 10.99 -5.09
N LEU A 87 1.12 11.00 -4.70
CA LEU A 87 0.02 11.60 -5.46
C LEU A 87 -0.48 12.88 -4.79
#